data_AF-A0A520W892-F1
#
_entry.id   AF-A0A520W892-F1
#
_cell.length_a   1.000
_cell.length_b   1.000
_cell.length_c   1.000
_cell.angle_alpha   90.00
_cell.angle_beta   90.00
_cell.angle_gamma   90.00
#
_symmetry.space_group_name_H-M   'P 1'
#
loop_
_entity.id
_entity.type
_entity.pdbx_description
1 polymer ?
#
loop_
_entity_poly.entity_id
_entity_poly.type
_entity_poly.pdbx_seq_one_letter_code
_entity_poly.pdbx_strand_id
1 'polypeptide(L)'
;MRSITPVDISEARKQYEFERARREQWPLRDARKSVLFRVLGRTVRRLAGNVVTPEGTDGLVTHQEELGEVSRFGVHFCEEPEEITSAWTVTAMVLEQLREEVYANGARLIVFTVPAQEEVHKASMEAALASFAHPERFCFERAPGYQRLHGVLDALGIEFVDLLPTFRDAAREENATLFRGDRHWGPTGHALAAEFVFGELHRRQLLP
;
A
#
# COMPACT_ATOMS: atom_id res chain seq x y z
N MET A 1 13.68 -10.07 -23.30
CA MET A 1 13.67 -9.89 -21.83
C MET A 1 14.11 -8.48 -21.51
N ARG A 2 13.22 -7.65 -20.93
CA ARG A 2 13.62 -6.36 -20.37
C ARG A 2 14.24 -6.66 -19.01
N SER A 3 15.54 -6.39 -18.87
CA SER A 3 16.28 -6.54 -17.61
C SER A 3 15.76 -5.51 -16.61
N ILE A 4 15.23 -5.96 -15.48
CA ILE A 4 15.02 -5.08 -14.32
C ILE A 4 16.41 -4.68 -13.85
N THR A 5 16.73 -3.39 -13.88
CA THR A 5 17.99 -2.91 -13.32
C THR A 5 17.99 -3.22 -11.83
N PRO A 6 18.97 -3.99 -11.31
CA PRO A 6 19.08 -4.23 -9.88
C PRO A 6 19.08 -2.88 -9.15
N VAL A 7 18.22 -2.74 -8.14
CA VAL A 7 18.27 -1.56 -7.28
C VAL A 7 19.61 -1.61 -6.56
N ASP A 8 20.47 -0.62 -6.81
CA ASP A 8 21.69 -0.45 -6.04
C ASP A 8 21.29 -0.06 -4.61
N ILE A 9 21.22 -1.07 -3.74
CA ILE A 9 20.84 -0.93 -2.33
C ILE A 9 21.77 0.07 -1.63
N SER A 10 23.04 0.15 -2.06
CA SER A 10 24.00 1.10 -1.49
C SER A 10 23.62 2.53 -1.86
N GLU A 11 23.23 2.76 -3.11
CA GLU A 11 22.83 4.09 -3.58
C GLU A 11 21.46 4.50 -3.02
N ALA A 12 20.51 3.58 -2.99
CA ALA A 12 19.21 3.79 -2.34
C ALA A 12 19.36 4.11 -0.85
N ARG A 13 20.30 3.45 -0.14
CA ARG A 13 20.60 3.74 1.26
C ARG A 13 21.26 5.10 1.44
N LYS A 14 22.22 5.48 0.58
CA LYS A 14 22.80 6.83 0.60
C LYS A 14 21.73 7.90 0.38
N GLN A 15 20.82 7.69 -0.56
CA GLN A 15 19.76 8.63 -0.85
C GLN A 15 18.74 8.74 0.30
N TYR A 16 18.40 7.62 0.95
CA TYR A 16 17.60 7.61 2.16
C TYR A 16 18.28 8.35 3.32
N GLU A 17 19.56 8.06 3.59
CA GLU A 17 20.33 8.72 4.65
C GLU A 17 20.50 10.22 4.37
N PHE A 18 20.73 10.61 3.12
CA PHE A 18 20.78 12.00 2.68
C PHE A 18 19.46 12.74 2.91
N GLU A 19 18.32 12.16 2.50
CA GLU A 19 17.01 12.76 2.73
C GLU A 19 16.64 12.81 4.21
N ARG A 20 17.00 11.79 4.98
CA ARG A 20 16.85 11.78 6.44
C ARG A 20 17.68 12.89 7.08
N ALA A 21 18.96 13.01 6.74
CA ALA A 21 19.83 14.06 7.25
C ALA A 21 19.31 15.46 6.86
N ARG A 22 18.86 15.65 5.62
CA ARG A 22 18.22 16.90 5.15
C ARG A 22 16.97 17.23 5.95
N ARG A 23 16.15 16.24 6.31
CA ARG A 23 14.96 16.41 7.16
C ARG A 23 15.31 16.72 8.62
N GLU A 24 16.45 16.26 9.09
CA GLU A 24 16.97 16.47 10.44
C GLU A 24 17.82 17.76 10.58
N GLN A 25 18.14 18.43 9.46
CA GLN A 25 18.87 19.70 9.45
C GLN A 25 18.03 20.88 9.98
N TRP A 26 18.69 21.74 10.73
CA TRP A 26 18.19 23.03 11.20
C TRP A 26 18.06 24.02 10.03
N PRO A 27 16.94 24.77 9.87
CA PRO A 27 15.87 25.02 10.85
C PRO A 27 14.60 24.16 10.65
N LEU A 28 14.59 23.23 9.69
CA LEU A 28 13.40 22.46 9.28
C LEU A 28 12.87 21.54 10.40
N ARG A 29 13.77 21.05 11.26
CA ARG A 29 13.43 20.17 12.39
C ARG A 29 12.54 20.83 13.45
N ASP A 30 12.77 22.11 13.75
CA ASP A 30 12.07 22.83 14.83
C ASP A 30 10.85 23.60 14.33
N ALA A 31 10.85 24.03 13.06
CA ALA A 31 9.66 24.58 12.41
C ALA A 31 8.46 23.61 12.43
N ARG A 32 8.70 22.29 12.39
CA ARG A 32 7.63 21.27 12.45
C ARG A 32 7.10 21.01 13.87
N LYS A 33 7.90 21.27 14.89
CA LYS A 33 7.50 21.15 16.30
C LYS A 33 6.70 22.37 16.77
N SER A 34 7.00 23.55 16.22
CA SER A 34 6.26 24.78 16.52
C SER A 34 4.78 24.68 16.09
N VAL A 35 3.89 24.83 17.08
CA VAL A 35 2.44 24.90 16.87
C VAL A 35 2.08 26.11 15.99
N LEU A 36 2.81 27.21 16.14
CA LEU A 36 2.61 28.44 15.37
C LEU A 36 2.89 28.24 13.87
N PHE A 37 3.95 27.51 13.51
CA PHE A 37 4.26 27.18 12.11
C PHE A 37 3.27 26.18 11.51
N ARG A 38 2.74 25.23 12.31
CA ARG A 38 1.69 24.31 11.85
C ARG A 38 0.37 25.02 11.57
N VAL A 39 0.02 26.03 12.38
CA VAL A 39 -1.18 26.85 12.17
C VAL A 39 -0.99 27.79 10.98
N LEU A 40 0.12 28.53 10.91
CA LEU A 40 0.42 29.43 9.79
C LEU A 40 0.57 28.68 8.46
N GLY A 41 1.21 27.51 8.44
CA GLY A 41 1.35 26.69 7.24
C GLY A 41 0.01 26.18 6.69
N ARG A 42 -0.97 25.90 7.55
CA ARG A 42 -2.34 25.54 7.13
C ARG A 42 -3.07 26.73 6.52
N THR A 43 -2.86 27.94 7.04
CA THR A 43 -3.48 29.17 6.52
C THR A 43 -2.85 29.60 5.21
N VAL A 44 -1.52 29.52 5.07
CA VAL A 44 -0.81 29.83 3.81
C VAL A 44 -1.17 28.83 2.72
N ARG A 45 -1.30 27.54 3.02
CA ARG A 45 -1.71 26.53 2.02
C ARG A 45 -3.17 26.68 1.57
N ARG A 46 -4.05 27.25 2.41
CA ARG A 46 -5.41 27.67 2.02
C ARG A 46 -5.44 28.94 1.15
N LEU A 47 -4.47 29.84 1.30
CA LEU A 47 -4.35 31.07 0.51
C LEU A 47 -3.58 30.87 -0.80
N ALA A 48 -2.63 29.94 -0.84
CA ALA A 48 -1.82 29.62 -2.01
C ALA A 48 -2.56 28.78 -3.06
N GLY A 49 -3.78 28.31 -2.78
CA GLY A 49 -4.64 27.64 -3.76
C GLY A 49 -5.10 28.52 -4.93
N ASN A 50 -4.75 29.82 -4.93
CA ASN A 50 -5.12 30.77 -5.99
C ASN A 50 -3.92 31.35 -6.76
N VAL A 51 -2.74 30.73 -6.71
CA VAL A 51 -1.57 31.18 -7.51
C VAL A 51 -1.38 30.26 -8.71
N VAL A 52 -1.80 30.74 -9.88
CA VAL A 52 -1.48 30.18 -11.19
C VAL A 52 0.05 30.21 -11.37
N THR A 53 0.66 29.05 -11.54
CA THR A 53 2.05 28.93 -12.03
C THR A 53 2.05 28.80 -13.55
N PRO A 54 2.89 29.54 -14.30
CA PRO A 54 2.91 29.48 -15.74
C PRO A 54 3.65 28.23 -16.26
N GLU A 55 3.06 27.66 -17.32
CA GLU A 55 3.60 26.81 -18.39
C GLU A 55 4.82 25.93 -18.09
N GLY A 56 4.61 24.60 -18.12
CA GLY A 56 5.73 23.66 -18.26
C GLY A 56 5.48 22.18 -18.00
N THR A 57 4.32 21.75 -17.50
CA THR A 57 4.04 20.32 -17.23
C THR A 57 2.55 19.98 -17.38
N ASP A 58 1.98 20.26 -18.55
CA ASP A 58 0.52 20.20 -18.80
C ASP A 58 0.00 18.79 -19.16
N GLY A 59 0.45 17.74 -18.48
CA GLY A 59 -0.01 16.38 -18.83
C GLY A 59 -0.01 15.32 -17.73
N LEU A 60 0.63 15.56 -16.59
CA LEU A 60 0.77 14.53 -15.53
C LEU A 60 0.09 14.90 -14.21
N VAL A 61 -0.30 16.16 -14.02
CA VAL A 61 -0.74 16.67 -12.70
C VAL A 61 -2.28 16.67 -12.55
N THR A 62 -3.04 16.64 -13.64
CA THR A 62 -4.48 16.93 -13.61
C THR A 62 -5.39 15.78 -13.19
N HIS A 63 -4.96 14.51 -13.25
CA HIS A 63 -5.78 13.38 -12.78
C HIS A 63 -5.55 12.95 -11.33
N GLN A 64 -4.49 13.46 -10.69
CA GLN A 64 -4.01 12.97 -9.40
C GLN A 64 -4.64 13.69 -8.19
N GLU A 65 -5.23 14.87 -8.41
CA GLU A 65 -5.80 15.70 -7.33
C GLU A 65 -7.27 15.39 -7.02
N GLU A 66 -8.03 14.77 -7.92
CA GLU A 66 -9.48 14.56 -7.74
C GLU A 66 -9.88 13.28 -6.96
N LEU A 67 -8.96 12.32 -6.75
CA LEU A 67 -9.35 10.96 -6.35
C LEU A 67 -8.88 10.53 -4.92
N GLY A 68 -8.20 11.39 -4.15
CA GLY A 68 -7.80 11.09 -2.76
C GLY A 68 -6.51 10.27 -2.58
N GLU A 69 -6.10 9.95 -1.34
CA GLU A 69 -4.83 9.24 -1.07
C GLU A 69 -4.86 7.77 -1.49
N VAL A 70 -6.04 7.13 -1.44
CA VAL A 70 -6.24 5.70 -1.77
C VAL A 70 -6.32 5.45 -3.29
N SER A 71 -6.69 6.46 -4.08
CA SER A 71 -6.65 6.36 -5.54
C SER A 71 -5.24 6.33 -6.11
N ARG A 72 -4.22 6.71 -5.33
CA ARG A 72 -2.83 6.72 -5.76
C ARG A 72 -2.32 5.35 -6.20
N PHE A 73 -2.96 4.27 -5.74
CA PHE A 73 -2.50 2.92 -6.01
C PHE A 73 -3.42 2.14 -6.97
N GLY A 74 -4.63 2.61 -7.26
CA GLY A 74 -5.57 2.05 -8.26
C GLY A 74 -6.01 0.59 -8.07
N VAL A 75 -5.42 -0.16 -7.13
CA VAL A 75 -5.68 -1.58 -6.86
C VAL A 75 -7.09 -1.88 -6.32
N HIS A 76 -7.80 -0.85 -5.88
CA HIS A 76 -9.20 -0.97 -5.43
C HIS A 76 -10.21 -0.61 -6.52
N PHE A 77 -9.78 -0.22 -7.73
CA PHE A 77 -10.73 0.15 -8.77
C PHE A 77 -11.51 -1.05 -9.31
N CYS A 78 -12.80 -0.84 -9.57
CA CYS A 78 -13.65 -1.87 -10.16
C CYS A 78 -13.18 -2.26 -11.57
N GLU A 79 -12.69 -1.30 -12.34
CA GLU A 79 -12.07 -1.51 -13.63
C GLU A 79 -10.61 -1.07 -13.53
N GLU A 80 -9.69 -2.00 -13.78
CA GLU A 80 -8.24 -1.76 -13.68
C GLU A 80 -7.78 -0.83 -14.81
N PRO A 81 -7.23 0.36 -14.51
CA PRO A 81 -6.68 1.25 -15.54
C PRO A 81 -5.44 0.65 -16.22
N GLU A 82 -5.11 1.14 -17.41
CA GLU A 82 -3.93 0.69 -18.17
C GLU A 82 -2.62 0.92 -17.41
N GLU A 83 -2.52 2.02 -16.66
CA GLU A 83 -1.33 2.33 -15.85
C GLU A 83 -1.14 1.30 -14.72
N ILE A 84 -2.25 0.84 -14.12
CA ILE A 84 -2.23 -0.19 -13.08
C ILE A 84 -1.94 -1.57 -13.69
N THR A 85 -2.47 -1.86 -14.88
CA THR A 85 -2.10 -3.07 -15.65
C THR A 85 -0.59 -3.12 -15.91
N SER A 86 -0.01 -1.98 -16.30
CA SER A 86 1.43 -1.83 -16.52
C SER A 86 2.23 -2.00 -15.23
N ALA A 87 1.75 -1.44 -14.11
CA ALA A 87 2.35 -1.62 -12.79
C ALA A 87 2.32 -3.10 -12.34
N TRP A 88 1.25 -3.84 -12.61
CA TRP A 88 1.18 -5.28 -12.34
C TRP A 88 2.16 -6.09 -13.18
N THR A 89 2.39 -5.69 -14.44
CA THR A 89 3.40 -6.33 -15.29
C THR A 89 4.79 -6.21 -14.67
N VAL A 90 5.16 -5.02 -14.20
CA VAL A 90 6.43 -4.80 -13.50
C VAL A 90 6.47 -5.57 -12.17
N THR A 91 5.38 -5.57 -11.42
CA THR A 91 5.27 -6.29 -10.14
C THR A 91 5.49 -7.80 -10.33
N ALA A 92 4.88 -8.40 -11.35
CA ALA A 92 5.06 -9.81 -11.67
C ALA A 92 6.53 -10.14 -12.02
N MET A 93 7.19 -9.27 -12.81
CA MET A 93 8.62 -9.46 -13.13
C MET A 93 9.51 -9.35 -11.88
N VAL A 94 9.20 -8.44 -10.95
CA VAL A 94 9.93 -8.31 -9.68
C VAL A 94 9.71 -9.55 -8.79
N LEU A 95 8.48 -10.04 -8.70
CA LEU A 95 8.16 -11.24 -7.92
C LEU A 95 8.81 -12.50 -8.50
N GLU A 96 8.85 -12.63 -9.83
CA GLU A 96 9.57 -13.70 -10.50
C GLU A 96 11.06 -13.66 -10.17
N GLN A 97 11.70 -12.50 -10.33
CA GLN A 97 13.12 -12.32 -10.00
C GLN A 97 13.40 -12.64 -8.51
N LEU A 98 12.54 -12.16 -7.60
CA LEU A 98 12.67 -12.44 -6.18
C LEU A 98 12.53 -13.94 -5.88
N ARG A 99 11.59 -14.65 -6.53
CA ARG A 99 11.43 -16.10 -6.38
C ARG A 99 12.71 -16.84 -6.76
N GLU A 100 13.26 -16.52 -7.93
CA GLU A 100 14.50 -17.16 -8.41
C GLU A 100 15.67 -16.92 -7.46
N GLU A 101 15.84 -15.69 -6.97
CA GLU A 101 16.90 -15.36 -6.02
C GLU A 101 16.72 -16.08 -4.67
N VAL A 102 15.50 -16.14 -4.14
CA VAL A 102 15.21 -16.85 -2.88
C VAL A 102 15.49 -18.35 -3.02
N TYR A 103 15.08 -18.97 -4.13
CA TYR A 103 15.32 -20.39 -4.39
C TYR A 103 16.80 -20.71 -4.64
N ALA A 104 17.52 -19.85 -5.35
CA ALA A 104 18.96 -19.98 -5.55
C ALA A 104 19.76 -19.96 -4.23
N ASN A 105 19.22 -19.31 -3.19
CA ASN A 105 19.79 -19.26 -1.85
C ASN A 105 19.28 -20.39 -0.92
N GLY A 106 18.55 -21.38 -1.46
CA GLY A 106 18.06 -22.54 -0.70
C GLY A 106 16.89 -22.24 0.24
N ALA A 107 16.22 -21.09 0.07
CA ALA A 107 15.03 -20.72 0.82
C ALA A 107 13.76 -20.90 -0.04
N ARG A 108 12.58 -20.79 0.57
CA ARG A 108 11.28 -20.75 -0.12
C ARG A 108 10.66 -19.36 0.02
N LEU A 109 10.06 -18.85 -1.06
CA LEU A 109 9.31 -17.61 -1.04
C LEU A 109 7.83 -17.91 -0.78
N ILE A 110 7.26 -17.27 0.24
CA ILE A 110 5.84 -17.34 0.58
C ILE A 110 5.34 -15.92 0.80
N VAL A 111 4.19 -15.59 0.24
CA VAL A 111 3.59 -14.25 0.31
C VAL A 111 2.31 -14.31 1.15
N PHE A 112 2.06 -13.32 2.00
CA PHE A 112 0.75 -13.15 2.63
C PHE A 112 0.22 -11.74 2.38
N THR A 113 -1.11 -11.61 2.29
CA THR A 113 -1.76 -10.32 2.01
C THR A 113 -1.87 -9.46 3.27
N VAL A 114 -1.93 -8.14 3.10
CA VAL A 114 -2.08 -7.19 4.22
C VAL A 114 -3.39 -6.40 4.05
N PRO A 115 -4.52 -6.89 4.62
CA PRO A 115 -5.82 -6.21 4.55
C PRO A 115 -5.82 -4.75 5.01
N ALA A 116 -6.32 -3.86 4.15
CA ALA A 116 -6.59 -2.48 4.49
C ALA A 116 -7.89 -2.36 5.29
N GLN A 117 -7.98 -1.34 6.15
CA GLN A 117 -9.11 -1.16 7.06
C GLN A 117 -10.45 -1.04 6.31
N GLU A 118 -10.45 -0.33 5.19
CA GLU A 118 -11.59 -0.11 4.28
C GLU A 118 -12.00 -1.37 3.50
N GLU A 119 -11.15 -2.38 3.37
CA GLU A 119 -11.49 -3.68 2.78
C GLU A 119 -12.09 -4.64 3.81
N VAL A 120 -11.79 -4.39 5.09
CA VAL A 120 -12.16 -5.24 6.23
C VAL A 120 -13.43 -4.75 6.93
N HIS A 121 -13.54 -3.47 7.28
CA HIS A 121 -14.69 -2.94 8.03
C HIS A 121 -15.69 -2.22 7.12
N LYS A 122 -16.98 -2.60 7.17
CA LYS A 122 -18.04 -1.94 6.40
C LYS A 122 -18.16 -0.45 6.70
N ALA A 123 -18.13 -0.05 7.98
CA ALA A 123 -18.19 1.36 8.34
C ALA A 123 -16.98 2.17 7.82
N SER A 124 -15.78 1.57 7.80
CA SER A 124 -14.59 2.21 7.22
C SER A 124 -14.68 2.28 5.70
N MET A 125 -15.23 1.26 5.05
CA MET A 125 -15.53 1.27 3.62
C MET A 125 -16.49 2.40 3.25
N GLU A 126 -17.63 2.49 3.94
CA GLU A 126 -18.64 3.53 3.74
C GLU A 126 -18.06 4.92 3.95
N ALA A 127 -17.26 5.12 5.01
CA ALA A 127 -16.58 6.38 5.29
C ALA A 127 -15.56 6.74 4.20
N ALA A 128 -14.81 5.76 3.69
CA ALA A 128 -13.87 5.97 2.59
C ALA A 128 -14.61 6.34 1.31
N LEU A 129 -15.64 5.59 0.92
CA LEU A 129 -16.46 5.86 -0.26
C LEU A 129 -17.11 7.24 -0.21
N ALA A 130 -17.64 7.65 0.94
CA ALA A 130 -18.23 8.98 1.12
C ALA A 130 -17.23 10.14 0.94
N SER A 131 -15.92 9.87 0.95
CA SER A 131 -14.87 10.87 0.76
C SER A 131 -14.43 11.06 -0.70
N PHE A 132 -14.85 10.18 -1.61
CA PHE A 132 -14.46 10.25 -3.03
C PHE A 132 -15.53 10.95 -3.87
N ALA A 133 -15.09 11.70 -4.90
CA ALA A 133 -15.99 12.30 -5.88
C ALA A 133 -16.73 11.24 -6.74
N HIS A 134 -16.09 10.09 -6.96
CA HIS A 134 -16.56 8.99 -7.82
C HIS A 134 -16.49 7.64 -7.08
N PRO A 135 -17.31 7.43 -6.02
CA PRO A 135 -17.28 6.22 -5.19
C PRO A 135 -17.56 4.94 -5.98
N GLU A 136 -18.36 5.02 -7.05
CA GLU A 136 -18.71 3.89 -7.93
C GLU A 136 -17.52 3.25 -8.64
N ARG A 137 -16.39 3.98 -8.73
CA ARG A 137 -15.16 3.46 -9.32
C ARG A 137 -14.41 2.49 -8.39
N PHE A 138 -14.75 2.43 -7.11
CA PHE A 138 -14.03 1.66 -6.09
C PHE A 138 -14.79 0.40 -5.67
N CYS A 139 -14.08 -0.72 -5.61
CA CYS A 139 -14.60 -2.05 -5.32
C CYS A 139 -13.89 -2.68 -4.11
N PHE A 140 -13.90 -2.00 -2.96
CA PHE A 140 -13.27 -2.50 -1.73
C PHE A 140 -13.79 -3.88 -1.29
N GLU A 141 -15.09 -4.15 -1.45
CA GLU A 141 -15.68 -5.44 -1.05
C GLU A 141 -15.19 -6.59 -1.95
N ARG A 142 -15.06 -6.35 -3.27
CA ARG A 142 -14.56 -7.36 -4.20
C ARG A 142 -13.03 -7.52 -4.14
N ALA A 143 -12.33 -6.50 -3.65
CA ALA A 143 -10.87 -6.46 -3.51
C ALA A 143 -10.12 -6.92 -4.78
N PRO A 144 -10.29 -6.23 -5.92
CA PRO A 144 -9.73 -6.67 -7.21
C PRO A 144 -8.20 -6.81 -7.19
N GLY A 145 -7.49 -5.99 -6.41
CA GLY A 145 -6.05 -6.13 -6.21
C GLY A 145 -5.63 -7.48 -5.61
N TYR A 146 -6.46 -8.10 -4.76
CA TYR A 146 -6.20 -9.43 -4.18
C TYR A 146 -6.36 -10.50 -5.25
N GLN A 147 -7.42 -10.41 -6.05
CA GLN A 147 -7.66 -11.32 -7.17
C GLN A 147 -6.50 -11.27 -8.18
N ARG A 148 -6.02 -10.06 -8.47
CA ARG A 148 -4.89 -9.82 -9.37
C ARG A 148 -3.59 -10.39 -8.79
N LEU A 149 -3.32 -10.16 -7.50
CA LEU A 149 -2.16 -10.71 -6.82
C LEU A 149 -2.19 -12.25 -6.82
N HIS A 150 -3.33 -12.87 -6.50
CA HIS A 150 -3.48 -14.33 -6.54
C HIS A 150 -3.15 -14.88 -7.93
N GLY A 151 -3.71 -14.29 -8.99
CA GLY A 151 -3.41 -14.72 -10.36
C GLY A 151 -1.93 -14.63 -10.73
N VAL A 152 -1.22 -13.59 -10.27
CA VAL A 152 0.22 -13.45 -10.46
C VAL A 152 1.00 -14.51 -9.68
N LEU A 153 0.68 -14.71 -8.40
CA LEU A 153 1.39 -15.68 -7.55
C LEU A 153 1.15 -17.12 -8.02
N ASP A 154 -0.08 -17.46 -8.41
CA ASP A 154 -0.43 -18.77 -8.98
C ASP A 154 0.35 -19.04 -10.27
N ALA A 155 0.39 -18.06 -11.19
CA ALA A 155 1.14 -18.19 -12.45
C ALA A 155 2.65 -18.37 -12.21
N LEU A 156 3.17 -17.80 -11.12
CA LEU A 156 4.56 -17.94 -10.70
C LEU A 156 4.80 -19.16 -9.78
N GLY A 157 3.78 -19.94 -9.42
CA GLY A 157 3.93 -21.03 -8.46
C GLY A 157 4.52 -20.58 -7.12
N ILE A 158 4.19 -19.37 -6.67
CA ILE A 158 4.59 -18.83 -5.36
C ILE A 158 3.45 -19.13 -4.38
N GLU A 159 3.80 -19.81 -3.28
CA GLU A 159 2.85 -20.09 -2.20
C GLU A 159 2.32 -18.79 -1.58
N PHE A 160 1.02 -18.73 -1.31
CA PHE A 160 0.42 -17.56 -0.70
C PHE A 160 -0.63 -17.85 0.38
N VAL A 161 -0.77 -16.91 1.30
CA VAL A 161 -1.78 -16.91 2.38
C VAL A 161 -2.60 -15.63 2.30
N ASP A 162 -3.88 -15.77 1.95
CA ASP A 162 -4.80 -14.64 1.94
C ASP A 162 -5.40 -14.40 3.34
N LEU A 163 -5.11 -13.24 3.91
CA LEU A 163 -5.61 -12.81 5.22
C LEU A 163 -6.95 -12.06 5.14
N LEU A 164 -7.40 -11.62 3.96
CA LEU A 164 -8.61 -10.81 3.86
C LEU A 164 -9.88 -11.51 4.39
N PRO A 165 -10.15 -12.79 4.08
CA PRO A 165 -11.29 -13.50 4.64
C PRO A 165 -11.24 -13.55 6.17
N THR A 166 -10.11 -13.97 6.73
CA THR A 166 -9.91 -14.07 8.19
C THR A 166 -10.06 -12.73 8.90
N PHE A 167 -9.54 -11.65 8.31
CA PHE A 167 -9.71 -10.31 8.87
C PHE A 167 -11.16 -9.84 8.80
N ARG A 168 -11.87 -10.14 7.71
CA ARG A 168 -13.31 -9.82 7.58
C ARG A 168 -14.13 -10.55 8.62
N ASP A 169 -13.90 -11.83 8.83
CA ASP A 169 -14.64 -12.63 9.79
C ASP A 169 -14.41 -12.10 11.22
N ALA A 170 -13.16 -11.92 11.62
CA ALA A 170 -12.83 -11.36 12.95
C ALA A 170 -13.38 -9.95 13.16
N ALA A 171 -13.33 -9.09 12.14
CA ALA A 171 -13.82 -7.71 12.25
C ALA A 171 -15.35 -7.59 12.24
N ARG A 172 -16.04 -8.38 11.40
CA ARG A 172 -17.47 -8.22 11.10
C ARG A 172 -18.35 -9.13 11.94
N GLU A 173 -17.92 -10.36 12.16
CA GLU A 173 -18.69 -11.36 12.90
C GLU A 173 -18.30 -11.35 14.39
N GLU A 174 -17.00 -11.22 14.69
CA GLU A 174 -16.50 -11.25 16.07
C GLU A 174 -16.31 -9.86 16.69
N ASN A 175 -16.52 -8.79 15.91
CA ASN A 175 -16.36 -7.40 16.32
C ASN A 175 -14.96 -7.09 16.92
N ALA A 176 -13.92 -7.78 16.44
CA ALA A 176 -12.55 -7.58 16.92
C ALA A 176 -12.00 -6.20 16.48
N THR A 177 -11.27 -5.55 17.38
CA THR A 177 -10.56 -4.29 17.08
C THR A 177 -9.19 -4.60 16.48
N LEU A 178 -9.14 -4.77 15.15
CA LEU A 178 -7.92 -5.18 14.45
C LEU A 178 -6.98 -4.02 14.08
N PHE A 179 -7.50 -2.80 14.04
CA PHE A 179 -6.78 -1.62 13.55
C PHE A 179 -6.63 -0.54 14.63
N ARG A 180 -5.60 0.30 14.45
CA ARG A 180 -5.36 1.53 15.21
C ARG A 180 -6.00 2.71 14.47
N GLY A 181 -6.13 3.85 15.15
CA GLY A 181 -6.68 5.07 14.54
C GLY A 181 -5.87 5.63 13.36
N ASP A 182 -4.65 5.13 13.12
CA ASP A 182 -3.80 5.50 11.99
C ASP A 182 -3.89 4.51 10.80
N ARG A 183 -4.89 3.61 10.81
CA ARG A 183 -5.16 2.57 9.81
C ARG A 183 -4.18 1.39 9.78
N HIS A 184 -3.16 1.36 10.65
CA HIS A 184 -2.30 0.20 10.79
C HIS A 184 -2.97 -0.87 11.67
N TRP A 185 -2.51 -2.11 11.57
CA TRP A 185 -2.91 -3.15 12.50
C TRP A 185 -2.55 -2.78 13.94
N GLY A 186 -3.47 -3.03 14.86
CA GLY A 186 -3.21 -3.02 16.28
C GLY A 186 -2.55 -4.34 16.74
N PRO A 187 -2.25 -4.47 18.04
CA PRO A 187 -1.73 -5.71 18.60
C PRO A 187 -2.60 -6.93 18.26
N THR A 188 -3.93 -6.80 18.32
CA THR A 188 -4.88 -7.86 17.97
C THR A 188 -4.83 -8.23 16.49
N GLY A 189 -4.73 -7.25 15.58
CA GLY A 189 -4.59 -7.51 14.13
C GLY A 189 -3.26 -8.20 13.79
N HIS A 190 -2.16 -7.77 14.40
CA HIS A 190 -0.87 -8.46 14.26
C HIS A 190 -0.89 -9.89 14.82
N ALA A 191 -1.54 -10.11 15.98
CA ALA A 191 -1.68 -11.44 16.57
C ALA A 191 -2.49 -12.36 15.66
N LEU A 192 -3.65 -11.90 15.17
CA LEU A 192 -4.48 -12.65 14.23
C LEU A 192 -3.71 -13.05 12.97
N ALA A 193 -2.98 -12.10 12.37
CA ALA A 193 -2.15 -12.38 11.20
C ALA A 193 -1.06 -13.42 11.51
N ALA A 194 -0.33 -13.27 12.61
CA ALA A 194 0.73 -14.19 12.98
C ALA A 194 0.21 -15.61 13.24
N GLU A 195 -0.88 -15.74 14.00
CA GLU A 195 -1.49 -17.04 14.31
C GLU A 195 -2.02 -17.73 13.05
N PHE A 196 -2.72 -16.98 12.18
CA PHE A 196 -3.27 -17.54 10.96
C PHE A 196 -2.19 -17.94 9.96
N VAL A 197 -1.21 -17.05 9.70
CA VAL A 197 -0.08 -17.36 8.80
C VAL A 197 0.69 -18.56 9.33
N PHE A 198 1.05 -18.59 10.61
CA PHE A 198 1.76 -19.73 11.20
C PHE A 198 0.95 -21.02 11.07
N GLY A 199 -0.35 -20.98 11.35
CA GLY A 199 -1.25 -22.12 11.21
C GLY A 199 -1.35 -22.64 9.77
N GLU A 200 -1.43 -21.76 8.78
CA GLU A 200 -1.41 -22.12 7.35
C GLU A 200 -0.07 -22.77 6.96
N LEU A 201 1.05 -22.16 7.34
CA LEU A 201 2.37 -22.69 7.04
C LEU A 201 2.58 -24.08 7.66
N HIS A 202 2.14 -24.26 8.92
CA HIS A 202 2.23 -25.55 9.59
C HIS A 202 1.35 -26.61 8.91
N ARG A 203 0.08 -26.28 8.62
CA ARG A 203 -0.87 -27.21 7.98
C ARG A 203 -0.40 -27.67 6.59
N ARG A 204 0.19 -26.75 5.82
CA ARG A 204 0.72 -27.01 4.48
C ARG A 204 2.13 -27.61 4.49
N GLN A 205 2.72 -27.84 5.67
CA GLN A 205 4.08 -28.38 5.83
C GLN A 205 5.14 -27.52 5.12
N LEU A 206 4.99 -26.19 5.24
CA LEU A 206 5.89 -25.18 4.67
C LEU A 206 6.92 -24.68 5.69
N LEU A 207 6.83 -25.13 6.94
CA LEU A 207 7.84 -24.90 7.97
C LEU A 207 8.92 -26.01 7.93
N PRO A 208 10.20 -25.68 8.23
CA PRO A 208 11.27 -26.66 8.33
C PRO A 208 11.10 -27.63 9.51
#